data_AF-X1U5S5-F1
#
_entry.id   AF-X1U5S5-F1
#
_cell.length_a   1.000
_cell.length_b   1.000
_cell.length_c   1.000
_cell.angle_alpha   90.00
_cell.angle_beta   90.00
_cell.angle_gamma   90.00
#
_symmetry.space_group_name_H-M   'P 1'
#
loop_
_entity.id
_entity.type
_entity.pdbx_description
1 polymer ?
#
loop_
_entity_poly.entity_id
_entity_poly.type
_entity_poly.pdbx_seq_one_letter_code
_entity_poly.pdbx_strand_id
1 'polypeptide(L)'
;EQAALKLVLQDKRISAAPVQMESVAILTQNVAAVLDKTKLTQADKDVFKEYARTTCSGYCAGCADICNSALPDAPYVSDVMRYLMYYNSYGDKNTARQLFAQIPGSVRNKLLSTDYRLAESRCPQHLPISKLIAEAVSKLA
;
A
#
# COMPACT_ATOMS: atom_id res chain seq x y z
N GLU A 1 9.21 -9.99 -9.43
CA GLU A 1 7.84 -10.36 -8.97
C GLU A 1 7.65 -11.86 -8.75
N GLN A 2 8.01 -12.74 -9.71
CA GLN A 2 7.80 -14.19 -9.57
C GLN A 2 8.34 -14.82 -8.27
N ALA A 3 9.53 -14.40 -7.80
CA ALA A 3 10.10 -14.91 -6.55
C ALA A 3 9.25 -14.56 -5.31
N ALA A 4 8.63 -13.37 -5.29
CA ALA A 4 7.74 -12.97 -4.19
C ALA A 4 6.46 -13.83 -4.16
N LEU A 5 5.87 -14.10 -5.34
CA LEU A 5 4.73 -15.01 -5.45
C LEU A 5 5.07 -16.42 -4.95
N LYS A 6 6.24 -16.94 -5.32
CA LYS A 6 6.73 -18.24 -4.82
C LYS A 6 6.95 -18.23 -3.31
N LEU A 7 7.52 -17.16 -2.76
CA LEU A 7 7.72 -17.03 -1.32
C LEU A 7 6.40 -17.17 -0.55
N VAL A 8 5.36 -16.46 -1.00
CA VAL A 8 4.02 -16.51 -0.41
C VAL A 8 3.42 -17.91 -0.52
N LEU A 9 3.44 -18.52 -1.71
CA LEU A 9 2.82 -19.82 -1.96
C LEU A 9 3.58 -21.01 -1.34
N GLN A 10 4.85 -20.83 -0.97
CA GLN A 10 5.62 -21.85 -0.24
C GLN A 10 5.37 -21.81 1.27
N ASP A 11 4.75 -20.75 1.80
CA ASP A 11 4.36 -20.66 3.20
C ASP A 11 3.08 -21.45 3.45
N LYS A 12 3.18 -22.51 4.26
CA LYS A 12 2.05 -23.39 4.57
C LYS A 12 0.92 -22.70 5.35
N ARG A 13 1.16 -21.51 5.91
CA ARG A 13 0.14 -20.70 6.59
C ARG A 13 -0.77 -19.97 5.60
N ILE A 14 -0.42 -19.92 4.32
CA ILE A 14 -1.12 -19.16 3.29
C ILE A 14 -1.71 -20.12 2.26
N SER A 15 -3.02 -20.01 2.02
CA SER A 15 -3.73 -20.92 1.11
C SER A 15 -3.81 -20.42 -0.34
N ALA A 16 -3.72 -19.11 -0.55
CA ALA A 16 -3.83 -18.50 -1.87
C ALA A 16 -3.11 -17.15 -1.92
N ALA A 17 -2.72 -16.73 -3.12
CA ALA A 17 -2.15 -15.40 -3.39
C ALA A 17 -2.97 -14.72 -4.49
N PRO A 18 -3.72 -13.64 -4.18
CA PRO A 18 -4.36 -12.84 -5.21
C PRO A 18 -3.29 -12.06 -5.98
N VAL A 19 -3.31 -12.20 -7.31
CA VAL A 19 -2.38 -11.49 -8.20
C VAL A 19 -3.17 -10.76 -9.27
N GLN A 20 -2.70 -9.57 -9.65
CA GLN A 20 -3.24 -8.86 -10.80
C GLN A 20 -2.85 -9.58 -12.10
N MET A 21 -3.73 -9.51 -13.09
CA MET A 21 -3.57 -10.13 -14.42
C MET A 21 -3.97 -9.13 -15.50
N GLU A 22 -3.38 -7.93 -15.45
CA GLU A 22 -3.73 -6.79 -16.30
C GLU A 22 -3.30 -6.96 -17.76
N SER A 23 -2.48 -7.96 -18.07
CA SER A 23 -2.09 -8.34 -19.43
C SER A 23 -1.83 -9.83 -19.54
N VAL A 24 -1.87 -10.35 -20.77
CA VAL A 24 -1.49 -11.75 -21.06
C VAL A 24 -0.04 -12.02 -20.67
N ALA A 25 0.85 -11.03 -20.78
CA ALA A 25 2.24 -11.16 -20.36
C ALA A 25 2.36 -11.37 -18.83
N ILE A 26 1.66 -10.56 -18.02
CA ILE A 26 1.64 -10.71 -16.56
C ILE A 26 1.00 -12.03 -16.16
N LEU A 27 -0.13 -12.40 -16.77
CA LEU A 27 -0.76 -13.71 -16.58
C LEU A 27 0.24 -14.86 -16.83
N THR A 28 0.95 -14.82 -17.96
CA THR A 28 1.94 -15.84 -18.32
C THR A 28 3.07 -15.91 -17.29
N GLN A 29 3.57 -14.76 -16.81
CA GLN A 29 4.59 -14.71 -15.78
C GLN A 29 4.09 -15.28 -14.43
N ASN A 30 2.85 -14.98 -14.03
CA ASN A 30 2.25 -15.51 -12.82
C ASN A 30 2.07 -17.04 -12.90
N VAL A 31 1.57 -17.54 -14.03
CA VAL A 31 1.43 -18.98 -14.30
C VAL A 31 2.79 -19.68 -14.24
N ALA A 32 3.80 -19.13 -14.90
CA ALA A 32 5.15 -19.67 -14.88
C ALA A 32 5.73 -19.77 -13.46
N ALA A 33 5.49 -18.76 -12.61
CA ALA A 33 5.95 -18.78 -11.22
C ALA A 33 5.31 -19.90 -10.38
N VAL A 34 4.04 -20.23 -10.63
CA VAL A 34 3.29 -21.29 -9.93
C VAL A 34 3.65 -22.69 -10.45
N LEU A 35 3.88 -22.81 -11.75
CA LEU A 35 4.25 -24.09 -12.38
C LEU A 35 5.70 -24.50 -12.08
N ASP A 36 6.61 -23.53 -11.97
CA ASP A 36 8.01 -23.79 -11.63
C ASP A 36 8.17 -24.34 -10.20
N LYS A 37 8.62 -25.59 -10.12
CA LYS A 37 8.79 -26.34 -8.86
C LYS A 37 10.10 -26.06 -8.13
N THR A 38 10.95 -25.17 -8.66
CA THR A 38 12.17 -24.72 -7.99
C THR A 38 11.82 -24.03 -6.67
N LYS A 39 12.28 -24.61 -5.56
CA LYS A 39 12.04 -24.07 -4.22
C LYS A 39 13.03 -22.95 -3.92
N LEU A 40 12.57 -21.94 -3.19
CA LEU A 40 13.47 -20.90 -2.68
C LEU A 40 14.35 -21.51 -1.59
N THR A 41 15.65 -21.27 -1.70
CA THR A 41 16.64 -21.66 -0.70
C THR A 41 16.45 -20.85 0.58
N GLN A 42 17.15 -21.23 1.65
CA GLN A 42 17.13 -20.43 2.87
C GLN A 42 17.75 -19.05 2.64
N ALA A 43 18.84 -18.97 1.86
CA ALA A 43 19.49 -17.72 1.50
C ALA A 43 18.54 -16.77 0.74
N ASP A 44 17.77 -17.28 -0.22
CA ASP A 44 16.77 -16.48 -0.94
C ASP A 44 15.74 -15.88 0.03
N LYS A 45 15.25 -16.68 0.98
CA LYS A 45 14.27 -16.24 2.00
C LYS A 45 14.87 -15.21 2.94
N ASP A 46 16.14 -15.32 3.28
CA ASP A 46 16.81 -14.37 4.18
C ASP A 46 16.97 -13.00 3.52
N VAL A 47 17.19 -12.94 2.19
CA VAL A 47 17.12 -11.67 1.43
C VAL A 47 15.73 -11.02 1.54
N PHE A 48 14.65 -11.79 1.41
CA PHE A 48 13.30 -11.25 1.58
C PHE A 48 13.02 -10.78 3.02
N LYS A 49 13.51 -11.50 4.03
CA LYS A 49 13.38 -11.08 5.43
C LYS A 49 14.10 -9.76 5.67
N GLU A 50 15.31 -9.62 5.14
CA GLU A 50 16.08 -8.39 5.29
C GLU A 50 15.42 -7.22 4.55
N TYR A 51 14.92 -7.46 3.33
CA TYR A 51 14.14 -6.47 2.61
C TYR A 51 12.90 -6.04 3.40
N ALA A 52 12.13 -6.98 3.94
CA ALA A 52 10.96 -6.67 4.75
C ALA A 52 11.33 -5.87 6.00
N ARG A 53 12.39 -6.27 6.71
CA ARG A 53 12.88 -5.58 7.93
C ARG A 53 13.33 -4.15 7.64
N THR A 54 13.97 -3.90 6.50
CA THR A 54 14.50 -2.58 6.13
C THR A 54 13.45 -1.64 5.54
N THR A 55 12.35 -2.19 5.01
CA THR A 55 11.30 -1.41 4.35
C THR A 55 9.96 -1.40 5.09
N CYS A 56 9.83 -2.12 6.22
CA CYS A 56 8.54 -2.30 6.89
C CYS A 56 7.86 -0.99 7.32
N SER A 57 8.62 0.05 7.66
CA SER A 57 8.10 1.37 8.05
C SER A 57 7.76 2.28 6.87
N GLY A 58 7.98 1.83 5.63
CA GLY A 58 7.84 2.64 4.42
C GLY A 58 6.43 2.66 3.81
N TYR A 59 5.45 1.98 4.41
CA TYR A 59 4.11 1.84 3.82
C TYR A 59 2.99 1.98 4.85
N CYS A 60 1.80 2.33 4.37
CA CYS A 60 0.58 2.32 5.18
C CYS A 60 0.06 0.89 5.30
N ALA A 61 0.00 0.37 6.53
CA ALA A 61 -0.52 -0.96 6.82
C ALA A 61 -2.05 -1.07 6.78
N GLY A 62 -2.77 0.01 6.43
CA GLY A 62 -4.22 -0.01 6.28
C GLY A 62 -4.99 -0.19 7.59
N CYS A 63 -4.38 0.12 8.74
CA CYS A 63 -5.01 -0.06 10.06
C CYS A 63 -6.30 0.75 10.23
N ALA A 64 -6.47 1.83 9.45
CA ALA A 64 -7.60 2.78 9.42
C ALA A 64 -8.04 3.35 10.78
N ASP A 65 -8.56 2.50 11.67
CA ASP A 65 -9.11 2.81 12.99
C ASP A 65 -8.15 3.60 13.89
N ILE A 66 -6.83 3.52 13.68
CA ILE A 66 -5.84 4.22 14.51
C ILE A 66 -5.71 5.70 14.11
N CYS A 67 -5.39 5.97 12.85
CA CYS A 67 -5.13 7.33 12.37
C CYS A 67 -6.42 8.07 12.04
N ASN A 68 -7.45 7.39 11.53
CA ASN A 68 -8.73 8.00 11.24
C ASN A 68 -9.48 8.40 12.52
N SER A 69 -9.42 7.59 13.59
CA SER A 69 -10.03 7.96 14.88
C SER A 69 -9.37 9.14 15.58
N ALA A 70 -8.12 9.45 15.24
CA ALA A 70 -7.43 10.65 15.72
C ALA A 70 -7.90 11.94 15.02
N LEU A 71 -8.73 11.82 13.96
CA LEU A 71 -9.16 12.91 13.09
C LEU A 71 -10.68 12.83 12.83
N PRO A 72 -11.53 13.09 13.84
CA PRO A 72 -12.98 12.92 13.72
C PRO A 72 -13.60 13.75 12.58
N ASP A 73 -13.03 14.91 12.28
CA ASP A 73 -13.51 15.80 11.22
C ASP A 73 -12.95 15.46 9.81
N ALA A 74 -11.96 14.55 9.71
CA ALA A 74 -11.31 14.16 8.46
C ALA A 74 -10.76 12.70 8.50
N PRO A 75 -11.61 11.67 8.72
CA PRO A 75 -11.18 10.29 8.93
C PRO A 75 -10.83 9.56 7.61
N TYR A 76 -10.00 10.17 6.75
CA TYR A 76 -9.69 9.68 5.39
C TYR A 76 -8.20 9.39 5.17
N VAL A 77 -7.37 9.37 6.23
CA VAL A 77 -5.92 9.13 6.08
C VAL A 77 -5.66 7.80 5.37
N SER A 78 -6.29 6.71 5.83
CA SER A 78 -6.07 5.38 5.23
C SER A 78 -6.47 5.33 3.75
N ASP A 79 -7.58 5.96 3.38
CA ASP A 79 -8.02 6.04 1.98
C ASP A 79 -7.06 6.86 1.12
N VAL A 80 -6.62 8.03 1.60
CA VAL A 80 -5.66 8.85 0.87
C VAL A 80 -4.33 8.12 0.70
N MET A 81 -3.84 7.39 1.72
CA MET A 81 -2.63 6.57 1.58
C MET A 81 -2.81 5.47 0.53
N ARG A 82 -3.97 4.81 0.49
CA ARG A 82 -4.30 3.81 -0.52
C ARG A 82 -4.33 4.38 -1.93
N TYR A 83 -4.93 5.56 -2.12
CA TYR A 83 -4.98 6.21 -3.43
C TYR A 83 -3.59 6.67 -3.88
N LEU A 84 -2.78 7.17 -2.94
CA LEU A 84 -1.40 7.55 -3.23
C LEU A 84 -0.55 6.32 -3.62
N MET A 85 -0.78 5.16 -2.99
CA MET A 85 -0.17 3.88 -3.39
C MET A 85 -0.60 3.48 -4.81
N TYR A 86 -1.89 3.59 -5.16
CA TYR A 86 -2.36 3.29 -6.52
C TYR A 86 -1.64 4.16 -7.56
N TYR A 87 -1.46 5.44 -7.27
CA TYR A 87 -0.75 6.36 -8.15
C TYR A 87 0.75 6.06 -8.25
N ASN A 88 1.44 5.93 -7.12
CA ASN A 88 2.90 5.87 -7.05
C ASN A 88 3.46 4.47 -7.33
N SER A 89 2.77 3.42 -6.86
CA SER A 89 3.28 2.05 -6.89
C SER A 89 2.66 1.23 -8.01
N TYR A 90 1.34 1.33 -8.21
CA TYR A 90 0.65 0.54 -9.23
C TYR A 90 0.57 1.24 -10.59
N GLY A 91 0.80 2.56 -10.62
CA GLY A 91 0.66 3.36 -11.83
C GLY A 91 -0.79 3.61 -12.26
N ASP A 92 -1.77 3.20 -11.44
CA ASP A 92 -3.20 3.39 -11.69
C ASP A 92 -3.64 4.82 -11.30
N LYS A 93 -3.11 5.78 -12.06
CA LYS A 93 -3.26 7.21 -11.81
C LYS A 93 -4.71 7.68 -11.95
N ASN A 94 -5.46 7.11 -12.89
CA ASN A 94 -6.83 7.53 -13.18
C ASN A 94 -7.76 7.07 -12.06
N THR A 95 -7.69 5.81 -11.65
CA THR A 95 -8.48 5.30 -10.52
C THR A 95 -8.12 6.02 -9.24
N ALA A 96 -6.83 6.29 -8.98
CA ALA A 96 -6.39 7.04 -7.81
C ALA A 96 -7.05 8.43 -7.73
N ARG A 97 -7.07 9.19 -8.83
CA ARG A 97 -7.73 10.50 -8.91
C ARG A 97 -9.24 10.40 -8.76
N GLN A 98 -9.87 9.45 -9.44
CA GLN A 98 -11.32 9.25 -9.36
C GLN A 98 -11.78 8.92 -7.95
N LEU A 99 -11.06 8.05 -7.23
CA LEU A 99 -11.37 7.71 -5.85
C LEU A 99 -11.10 8.88 -4.90
N PHE A 100 -10.00 9.61 -5.10
CA PHE A 100 -9.72 10.83 -4.31
C PHE A 100 -10.84 11.88 -4.50
N ALA A 101 -11.36 12.03 -5.73
CA ALA A 101 -12.47 12.91 -6.05
C ALA A 101 -13.83 12.46 -5.45
N GLN A 102 -13.92 11.27 -4.85
CA GLN A 102 -15.10 10.82 -4.10
C GLN A 102 -15.07 11.20 -2.62
N ILE A 103 -13.91 11.60 -2.07
CA ILE A 103 -13.83 12.13 -0.70
C ILE A 103 -14.70 13.40 -0.62
N PRO A 104 -15.57 13.59 0.39
CA PRO A 104 -16.42 14.78 0.48
C PRO A 104 -15.62 16.08 0.33
N GLY A 105 -16.11 17.02 -0.49
CA GLY A 105 -15.41 18.28 -0.74
C GLY A 105 -15.12 19.08 0.55
N SER A 106 -16.03 19.00 1.53
CA SER A 106 -15.85 19.59 2.86
C SER A 106 -14.63 19.05 3.62
N VAL A 107 -14.27 17.79 3.39
CA VAL A 107 -13.07 17.15 3.95
C VAL A 107 -11.85 17.49 3.10
N ARG A 108 -11.94 17.33 1.76
CA ARG A 108 -10.82 17.61 0.84
C ARG A 108 -10.24 19.01 1.02
N ASN A 109 -11.10 20.01 1.16
CA ASN A 109 -10.70 21.41 1.33
C ASN A 109 -9.93 21.67 2.62
N LYS A 110 -10.01 20.78 3.61
CA LYS A 110 -9.32 20.89 4.90
C LYS A 110 -8.04 20.05 4.96
N LEU A 111 -7.80 19.14 4.00
CA LEU A 111 -6.70 18.17 4.08
C LEU A 111 -5.33 18.82 4.31
N LEU A 112 -5.06 19.98 3.72
CA LEU A 112 -3.79 20.70 3.89
C LEU A 112 -3.68 21.51 5.19
N SER A 113 -4.80 21.84 5.83
CA SER A 113 -4.84 22.64 7.06
C SER A 113 -5.10 21.81 8.33
N THR A 114 -5.48 20.54 8.19
CA THR A 114 -5.64 19.58 9.29
C THR A 114 -4.31 19.33 10.02
N ASP A 115 -4.35 19.29 11.35
CA ASP A 115 -3.22 18.89 12.19
C ASP A 115 -3.14 17.36 12.31
N TYR A 116 -2.12 16.76 11.68
CA TYR A 116 -1.92 15.31 11.67
C TYR A 116 -1.03 14.79 12.81
N ARG A 117 -0.50 15.64 13.69
CA ARG A 117 0.49 15.23 14.71
C ARG A 117 0.01 14.07 15.58
N LEU A 118 -1.26 14.07 15.99
CA LEU A 118 -1.83 12.99 16.78
C LEU A 118 -1.90 11.68 15.97
N ALA A 119 -2.35 11.74 14.71
CA ALA A 119 -2.40 10.57 13.83
C ALA A 119 -1.00 10.00 13.55
N GLU A 120 0.00 10.86 13.33
CA GLU A 120 1.41 10.46 13.14
C GLU A 120 1.97 9.80 14.39
N SER A 121 1.72 10.39 15.58
CA SER A 121 2.19 9.83 16.86
C SER A 121 1.61 8.44 17.17
N ARG A 122 0.42 8.14 16.65
CA ARG A 122 -0.26 6.85 16.82
C ARG A 122 0.04 5.85 15.72
N CYS A 123 0.61 6.28 14.59
CA CYS A 123 0.85 5.40 13.46
C CYS A 123 1.92 4.35 13.83
N PRO A 124 1.59 3.03 13.79
CA PRO A 124 2.57 1.99 14.14
C PRO A 124 3.73 1.92 13.14
N GLN A 125 3.56 2.47 11.94
CA GLN A 125 4.60 2.56 10.91
C GLN A 125 5.32 3.91 10.90
N HIS A 126 5.00 4.82 11.84
CA HIS A 126 5.60 6.16 11.94
C HIS A 126 5.56 6.96 10.62
N LEU A 127 4.48 6.81 9.87
CA LEU A 127 4.35 7.50 8.59
C LEU A 127 4.32 9.02 8.78
N PRO A 128 4.98 9.79 7.90
CA PRO A 128 4.85 11.24 7.85
C PRO A 128 3.54 11.61 7.14
N ILE A 129 2.41 11.34 7.78
CA ILE A 129 1.05 11.50 7.25
C ILE A 129 0.85 12.89 6.67
N SER A 130 1.25 13.97 7.35
CA SER A 130 1.06 15.33 6.85
C SER A 130 1.76 15.55 5.50
N LYS A 131 2.98 15.02 5.35
CA LYS A 131 3.75 15.12 4.10
C LYS A 131 3.09 14.31 2.98
N LEU A 132 2.62 13.11 3.30
CA LEU A 132 1.97 12.22 2.34
C LEU A 132 0.60 12.75 1.90
N ILE A 133 -0.15 13.40 2.80
CA ILE A 133 -1.38 14.10 2.44
C ILE A 133 -1.09 15.26 1.48
N ALA A 134 -0.06 16.06 1.74
CA ALA A 134 0.32 17.15 0.84
C ALA A 134 0.70 16.64 -0.55
N GLU A 135 1.46 15.53 -0.61
CA GLU A 135 1.78 14.85 -1.86
C GLU A 135 0.53 14.35 -2.59
N ALA A 136 -0.40 13.71 -1.86
CA ALA A 136 -1.63 13.21 -2.42
C ALA A 136 -2.49 14.34 -2.99
N VAL A 137 -2.65 15.45 -2.28
CA VAL A 137 -3.37 16.63 -2.80
C VAL A 137 -2.68 17.15 -4.07
N SER A 138 -1.34 17.22 -4.10
CA SER A 138 -0.61 17.67 -5.29
C SER A 138 -0.75 16.74 -6.51
N LYS A 139 -0.88 15.43 -6.31
CA LYS A 139 -0.90 14.44 -7.41
C LYS A 139 -2.31 14.06 -7.86
N LEU A 140 -3.26 14.10 -6.92
CA LEU A 140 -4.58 13.48 -7.07
C LEU A 140 -5.74 14.48 -7.22
N ALA A 141 -5.55 15.74 -6.82
CA ALA A 141 -6.57 16.78 -6.96
C ALA A 141 -6.69 17.30 -8.41
#